data_AF-A0A847MYQ5-F1
#
_entry.id   AF-A0A847MYQ5-F1
#
_cell.length_a   1.000
_cell.length_b   1.000
_cell.length_c   1.000
_cell.angle_alpha   90.00
_cell.angle_beta   90.00
_cell.angle_gamma   90.00
#
_symmetry.space_group_name_H-M   'P 1'
#
loop_
_entity.id
_entity.type
_entity.pdbx_description
1 polymer ?
#
loop_
_entity_poly.entity_id
_entity_poly.type
_entity_poly.pdbx_seq_one_letter_code
_entity_poly.pdbx_strand_id
1 'polypeptide(L)'
;RGGSFLTSVTNPFLYLFDEKKALHDKLRVKYTLPYSDITSLDKKQLEKRLAKHDTVEFSHTLSDLLGGLTKTGFLIADLYTDRSGAMMLDSYIQDCYLALRCLKSDGSL
;
A
#
# COMPACT_ATOMS: atom_id res chain seq x y z
N ARG A 1 1.80 -31.30 -0.59
CA ARG A 1 2.56 -30.41 -1.50
C ARG A 1 2.40 -28.98 -0.99
N GLY A 2 3.50 -28.25 -0.78
CA GLY A 2 3.46 -26.84 -0.39
C GLY A 2 2.99 -25.96 -1.54
N GLY A 3 2.24 -24.90 -1.23
CA GLY A 3 1.81 -23.88 -2.19
C GLY A 3 2.69 -22.64 -2.09
N SER A 4 2.79 -21.87 -3.17
CA SER A 4 3.49 -20.58 -3.19
C SER A 4 2.70 -19.56 -3.98
N PHE A 5 2.83 -18.28 -3.63
CA PHE A 5 2.29 -17.19 -4.42
C PHE A 5 3.20 -15.97 -4.43
N LEU A 6 2.95 -15.10 -5.40
CA LEU A 6 3.48 -13.75 -5.47
C LEU A 6 2.33 -12.78 -5.21
N THR A 7 2.58 -11.76 -4.41
CA THR A 7 1.64 -10.66 -4.18
C THR A 7 2.39 -9.34 -4.13
N SER A 8 1.68 -8.24 -4.29
CA SER A 8 2.24 -6.90 -4.17
C SER A 8 1.33 -6.00 -3.36
N VAL A 9 1.92 -5.06 -2.65
CA VAL A 9 1.21 -4.07 -1.85
C VAL A 9 1.85 -2.70 -2.02
N THR A 10 1.02 -1.66 -2.04
CA THR A 10 1.51 -0.28 -1.94
C THR A 10 1.99 -0.03 -0.53
N ASN A 11 3.14 0.64 -0.38
CA ASN A 11 3.61 1.08 0.92
C ASN A 11 2.58 2.02 1.55
N PRO A 12 2.03 1.71 2.74
CA PRO A 12 0.99 2.53 3.35
C PRO A 12 1.39 3.99 3.58
N PHE A 13 2.69 4.28 3.72
CA PHE A 13 3.18 5.65 3.90
C PHE A 13 2.83 6.60 2.76
N LEU A 14 2.60 6.09 1.54
CA LEU A 14 2.20 6.93 0.42
C LEU A 14 0.87 7.66 0.67
N TYR A 15 -0.02 7.04 1.45
CA TYR A 15 -1.34 7.60 1.77
C TYR A 15 -1.31 8.76 2.78
N LEU A 16 -0.17 9.05 3.41
CA LEU A 16 -0.04 10.22 4.30
C LEU A 16 -0.21 11.54 3.54
N PHE A 17 0.17 11.56 2.26
CA PHE A 17 0.37 12.79 1.51
C PHE A 17 -0.86 13.18 0.69
N ASP A 18 -1.03 14.48 0.47
CA ASP A 18 -2.00 15.01 -0.48
C ASP A 18 -1.54 14.69 -1.91
N GLU A 19 -1.99 13.57 -2.47
CA GLU A 19 -1.60 13.05 -3.78
C GLU A 19 -1.63 14.14 -4.88
N LYS A 20 -2.71 14.93 -4.93
CA LYS A 20 -2.86 16.01 -5.92
C LYS A 20 -1.77 17.07 -5.81
N LYS A 21 -1.26 17.33 -4.60
CA LYS A 21 -0.14 18.27 -4.40
C LYS A 21 1.20 17.59 -4.69
N ALA A 22 1.33 16.30 -4.35
CA ALA A 22 2.53 15.52 -4.66
C ALA A 22 2.79 15.44 -6.17
N LEU A 23 1.74 15.31 -7.00
CA LEU A 23 1.81 15.38 -8.46
C LEU A 23 2.25 16.76 -9.02
N HIS A 24 2.20 17.79 -8.19
CA HIS A 24 2.67 19.15 -8.51
C HIS A 24 3.87 19.54 -7.64
N ASP A 25 4.74 18.58 -7.32
CA ASP A 25 6.01 18.80 -6.64
C ASP A 25 5.87 19.47 -5.26
N LYS A 26 4.76 19.19 -4.57
CA LYS A 26 4.47 19.72 -3.23
C LYS A 26 4.08 18.60 -2.29
N LEU A 27 5.07 18.06 -1.58
CA LEU A 27 4.85 17.04 -0.56
C LEU A 27 4.23 17.65 0.70
N ARG A 28 2.99 17.28 1.02
CA ARG A 28 2.28 17.75 2.23
C ARG A 28 1.55 16.60 2.90
N VAL A 29 1.86 16.37 4.17
CA VAL A 29 1.10 15.45 5.02
C VAL A 29 -0.32 15.99 5.19
N LYS A 30 -1.31 15.13 4.95
CA LYS A 30 -2.74 15.48 4.97
C LYS A 30 -3.58 14.45 5.69
N TYR A 31 -3.26 13.16 5.55
CA TYR A 31 -4.06 12.08 6.11
C TYR A 31 -3.30 11.34 7.21
N THR A 32 -4.05 10.64 8.04
CA THR A 32 -3.53 9.69 9.03
C THR A 32 -3.64 8.26 8.49
N LEU A 33 -2.78 7.36 8.96
CA LEU A 33 -2.85 5.95 8.63
C LEU A 33 -3.51 5.15 9.77
N PRO A 34 -4.29 4.08 9.47
CA PRO A 34 -4.64 3.63 8.13
C PRO A 34 -5.65 4.57 7.43
N TYR A 35 -5.43 4.82 6.15
CA TYR A 35 -6.26 5.65 5.29
C TYR A 35 -7.44 4.85 4.74
N SER A 36 -8.57 5.54 4.54
CA SER A 36 -9.73 4.99 3.84
C SER A 36 -10.46 6.13 3.14
N ASP A 37 -10.65 6.02 1.83
CA ASP A 37 -11.42 6.99 1.06
C ASP A 37 -12.83 7.21 1.63
N ILE A 38 -13.43 6.18 2.23
CA ILE A 38 -14.79 6.22 2.78
C ILE A 38 -14.87 7.16 3.99
N THR A 39 -13.83 7.19 4.83
CA THR A 39 -13.84 7.94 6.09
C THR A 39 -12.94 9.18 6.08
N SER A 40 -11.97 9.25 5.16
CA SER A 40 -10.96 10.31 5.10
C SER A 40 -11.31 11.39 4.07
N LEU A 41 -12.14 11.08 3.08
CA LEU A 41 -12.67 12.07 2.14
C LEU A 41 -13.98 12.67 2.65
N ASP A 42 -14.21 13.94 2.32
CA ASP A 42 -15.54 14.50 2.47
C ASP A 42 -16.52 13.86 1.47
N LYS A 43 -17.82 13.93 1.78
CA LYS A 43 -18.88 13.33 0.96
C LYS A 43 -18.81 13.75 -0.51
N LYS A 44 -18.54 15.02 -0.79
CA LYS A 44 -18.49 15.56 -2.15
C LYS A 44 -17.28 15.03 -2.92
N GLN A 45 -16.14 14.88 -2.26
CA GLN A 45 -14.93 14.30 -2.82
C GLN A 45 -15.14 12.83 -3.16
N LEU A 46 -15.73 12.05 -2.25
CA LEU A 46 -16.03 10.63 -2.46
C LEU A 46 -17.03 10.45 -3.60
N GLU A 47 -18.15 11.18 -3.60
CA GLU A 47 -19.14 11.15 -4.69
C GLU A 47 -18.52 11.49 -6.04
N LYS A 48 -17.64 12.50 -6.09
CA LYS A 48 -16.93 12.86 -7.31
C LYS A 48 -16.00 11.73 -7.79
N ARG A 49 -15.33 11.03 -6.88
CA ARG A 49 -14.44 9.89 -7.19
C ARG A 49 -15.26 8.73 -7.78
N LEU A 50 -16.37 8.37 -7.13
CA LEU A 50 -17.29 7.34 -7.58
C LEU A 50 -17.93 7.67 -8.94
N ALA A 51 -18.39 8.91 -9.14
CA ALA A 51 -18.99 9.35 -10.40
C ALA A 51 -18.01 9.32 -11.59
N LYS A 52 -16.71 9.36 -11.30
CA LYS A 52 -15.64 9.24 -12.31
C LYS A 52 -15.20 7.80 -12.56
N HIS A 53 -15.72 6.84 -11.80
CA HIS A 53 -15.21 5.48 -11.76
C HIS A 53 -13.72 5.38 -11.38
N ASP A 54 -13.24 6.35 -10.59
CA ASP A 54 -11.89 6.30 -10.00
C ASP A 54 -11.86 5.26 -8.87
N THR A 55 -10.69 4.66 -8.63
CA THR A 55 -10.48 3.66 -7.57
C THR A 55 -10.80 4.23 -6.19
N VAL A 56 -11.50 3.45 -5.36
CA VAL A 56 -11.63 3.70 -3.92
C VAL A 56 -10.49 2.98 -3.21
N GLU A 57 -9.68 3.73 -2.49
CA GLU A 57 -8.42 3.24 -1.95
C GLU A 57 -8.41 3.20 -0.42
N PHE A 58 -7.63 2.24 0.09
CA PHE A 58 -7.46 1.98 1.51
C PHE A 58 -5.98 1.69 1.76
N SER A 59 -5.45 2.22 2.86
CA SER A 59 -4.15 1.80 3.36
C SER A 59 -4.33 0.84 4.54
N HIS A 60 -3.27 0.11 4.84
CA HIS A 60 -3.21 -0.82 5.96
C HIS A 60 -1.97 -0.55 6.80
N THR A 61 -1.76 -1.28 7.89
CA THR A 61 -0.45 -1.29 8.54
C THR A 61 0.45 -2.33 7.86
N LEU A 62 1.78 -2.17 7.96
CA LEU A 62 2.70 -3.23 7.53
C LEU A 62 2.51 -4.53 8.34
N SER A 63 2.05 -4.42 9.60
CA SER A 63 1.72 -5.59 10.43
C SER A 63 0.53 -6.37 9.86
N ASP A 64 -0.48 -5.68 9.32
CA ASP A 64 -1.61 -6.34 8.67
C ASP A 64 -1.18 -6.96 7.33
N LEU A 65 -0.41 -6.22 6.52
CA LEU A 65 0.01 -6.67 5.19
C LEU A 65 1.04 -7.81 5.23
N LEU A 66 2.13 -7.63 5.98
CA LEU A 66 3.24 -8.59 6.06
C LEU A 66 3.03 -9.59 7.20
N GLY A 67 2.66 -9.10 8.38
CA GLY A 67 2.39 -9.95 9.54
C GLY A 67 1.14 -10.81 9.37
N GLY A 68 0.15 -10.37 8.60
CA GLY A 68 -1.01 -11.21 8.25
C GLY A 68 -0.62 -12.47 7.47
N LEU A 69 0.40 -12.36 6.60
CA LEU A 69 0.93 -13.50 5.84
C LEU A 69 1.59 -14.52 6.78
N THR A 70 2.40 -14.06 7.72
CA THR A 70 3.07 -14.97 8.66
C THR A 70 2.09 -15.62 9.64
N LYS A 71 1.12 -14.85 10.15
CA LYS A 71 0.05 -15.38 11.02
C LYS A 71 -0.82 -16.44 10.34
N THR A 72 -0.96 -16.40 9.02
CA THR A 72 -1.71 -17.41 8.24
C THR A 72 -0.88 -18.64 7.86
N GLY A 73 0.37 -18.71 8.33
CA GLY A 73 1.26 -19.84 8.11
C GLY A 73 2.05 -19.77 6.80
N PHE A 74 2.25 -18.58 6.24
CA PHE A 74 3.16 -18.38 5.12
C PHE A 74 4.51 -17.82 5.57
N LEU A 75 5.58 -18.28 4.94
CA LEU A 75 6.91 -17.71 5.03
C LEU A 75 7.06 -16.67 3.92
N ILE A 76 7.51 -15.46 4.28
CA ILE A 76 7.98 -14.48 3.30
C ILE A 76 9.38 -14.91 2.89
N ALA A 77 9.50 -15.51 1.71
CA ALA A 77 10.74 -16.07 1.21
C ALA A 77 11.57 -15.06 0.41
N ASP A 78 10.95 -14.01 -0.11
CA ASP A 78 11.62 -12.92 -0.80
C ASP A 78 10.79 -11.63 -0.75
N LEU A 79 11.47 -10.49 -0.79
CA LEU A 79 10.89 -9.14 -0.83
C LEU A 79 11.68 -8.30 -1.83
N TYR A 80 10.97 -7.73 -2.78
CA TYR A 80 11.48 -6.70 -3.69
C TYR A 80 10.69 -5.41 -3.48
N THR A 81 11.36 -4.26 -3.58
CA THR A 81 10.71 -2.95 -3.53
C THR A 81 11.00 -2.16 -4.80
N ASP A 82 10.04 -1.33 -5.20
CA ASP A 82 10.19 -0.43 -6.33
C ASP A 82 9.69 0.97 -6.00
N ARG A 83 10.23 1.94 -6.75
CA ARG A 83 9.85 3.35 -6.69
C ARG A 83 8.57 3.61 -7.47
N SER A 84 7.96 4.79 -7.31
CA SER A 84 6.74 5.11 -8.06
C SER A 84 7.02 5.43 -9.55
N GLY A 85 8.21 5.96 -9.85
CA GLY A 85 8.62 6.41 -11.17
C GLY A 85 7.99 7.72 -11.64
N ALA A 86 7.00 8.27 -10.91
CA ALA A 86 6.18 9.38 -11.36
C ALA A 86 5.90 10.46 -10.31
N MET A 87 6.31 10.26 -9.05
CA MET A 87 6.08 11.23 -7.98
C MET A 87 7.39 11.79 -7.43
N MET A 88 7.37 13.06 -7.00
CA MET A 88 8.46 13.68 -6.21
C MET A 88 8.88 12.81 -5.01
N LEU A 89 7.96 11.97 -4.51
CA LEU A 89 8.17 11.03 -3.42
C LEU A 89 9.36 10.09 -3.64
N ASP A 90 9.69 9.73 -4.88
CA ASP A 90 10.85 8.90 -5.21
C ASP A 90 12.18 9.51 -4.73
N SER A 91 12.23 10.83 -4.55
CA SER A 91 13.40 11.54 -4.01
C SER A 91 13.62 11.31 -2.51
N TYR A 92 12.60 10.80 -1.81
CA TYR A 92 12.58 10.66 -0.35
C TYR A 92 12.34 9.21 0.10
N ILE A 93 11.54 8.45 -0.66
CA ILE A 93 11.19 7.07 -0.37
C ILE A 93 11.28 6.29 -1.68
N GLN A 94 12.19 5.32 -1.75
CA GLN A 94 12.33 4.46 -2.93
C GLN A 94 11.47 3.19 -2.84
N ASP A 95 10.94 2.87 -1.66
CA ASP A 95 10.11 1.68 -1.41
C ASP A 95 8.61 2.00 -1.52
N CYS A 96 8.17 2.47 -2.68
CA CYS A 96 6.76 2.84 -2.91
C CYS A 96 5.85 1.60 -3.05
N TYR A 97 6.35 0.57 -3.72
CA TYR A 97 5.64 -0.68 -3.93
C TYR A 97 6.48 -1.85 -3.43
N LEU A 98 5.84 -2.81 -2.77
CA LEU A 98 6.48 -4.02 -2.26
C LEU A 98 5.92 -5.21 -3.03
N ALA A 99 6.79 -6.08 -3.51
CA ALA A 99 6.46 -7.39 -4.07
C ALA A 99 7.01 -8.49 -3.18
N LEU A 100 6.18 -9.46 -2.85
CA LEU A 100 6.46 -10.50 -1.87
C LEU A 100 6.31 -11.87 -2.52
N ARG A 101 7.29 -12.75 -2.28
CA ARG A 101 7.15 -14.17 -2.56
C ARG A 101 6.85 -14.91 -1.27
N CYS A 102 5.71 -15.61 -1.24
CA CYS A 102 5.26 -16.33 -0.07
C CYS A 102 5.21 -17.84 -0.33
N LEU A 103 5.70 -18.62 0.64
CA LEU A 103 5.68 -20.09 0.61
C LEU A 103 4.83 -20.59 1.79
N LYS A 104 3.93 -21.54 1.56
CA LYS A 104 3.17 -22.16 2.65
C LYS A 104 4.13 -22.95 3.54
N SER A 105 4.21 -22.59 4.82
CA SER A 105 4.97 -23.36 5.82
C SER A 105 4.35 -24.76 5.97
N ASP A 106 5.19 -25.77 6.14
CA ASP A 106 4.77 -27.13 6.46
C ASP A 106 4.59 -27.35 7.97
N GLY A 107 4.71 -26.29 8.77
CA GLY A 107 4.62 -26.35 10.24
C GLY A 107 5.94 -26.63 10.93
N SER A 108 7.04 -26.80 10.18
CA SER A 108 8.40 -26.80 10.74
C SER A 108 9.00 -25.39 10.66
N LEU A 109 9.01 -24.71 11.80
CA LEU A 109 9.81 -23.50 12.03
C LEU A 109 10.60 -23.70 13.31
#